data_AF-B6JN51-F1
#
_entry.id   AF-B6JN51-F1
#
_cell.length_a   1.000
_cell.length_b   1.000
_cell.length_c   1.000
_cell.angle_alpha   90.00
_cell.angle_beta   90.00
_cell.angle_gamma   90.00
#
_symmetry.space_group_name_H-M   'P 1'
#
loop_
_entity.id
_entity.type
_entity.pdbx_description
1 polymer ?
#
loop_
_entity_poly.entity_id
_entity_poly.type
_entity_poly.pdbx_seq_one_letter_code
_entity_poly.pdbx_strand_id
1 'polypeptide(L)'
;MKFLALFFLALAGVAFAHDGGMGGMDMIKSYSILGAMIGLGIAAFGGAIGMGNAAAATITGTARNPGVGGKLLTTMFVAMAMIEAQVIYTLVFAIIAIYSNPFLS
;
A
#
# COMPACT_ATOMS: atom_id res chain seq x y z
N MET A 1 6.68 -15.85 10.14
CA MET A 1 5.27 -15.79 10.58
C MET A 1 5.11 -15.29 12.02
N LYS A 2 5.79 -15.87 13.02
CA LYS A 2 5.64 -15.45 14.44
C LYS A 2 5.99 -13.97 14.68
N PHE A 3 7.08 -13.46 14.11
CA PHE A 3 7.45 -12.04 14.22
C PHE A 3 6.41 -11.09 13.60
N LEU A 4 5.77 -11.51 12.51
CA LEU A 4 4.70 -10.73 11.87
C LEU A 4 3.46 -10.67 12.78
N ALA A 5 3.08 -11.79 13.39
CA ALA A 5 1.96 -11.83 14.33
C ALA A 5 2.23 -10.97 15.59
N LEU A 6 3.46 -11.01 16.12
CA LEU A 6 3.88 -10.16 17.23
C LEU A 6 3.82 -8.66 16.90
N PHE A 7 4.20 -8.28 15.67
CA PHE A 7 4.11 -6.90 15.21
C PHE A 7 2.65 -6.39 15.17
N PHE A 8 1.73 -7.18 14.61
CA PHE A 8 0.30 -6.83 14.61
C PHE A 8 -0.30 -6.76 16.03
N LEU A 9 0.13 -7.62 16.94
CA LEU A 9 -0.32 -7.58 18.34
C LEU A 9 0.21 -6.33 19.07
N ALA A 10 1.48 -5.95 18.84
CA ALA A 10 2.06 -4.77 19.44
C ALA A 10 1.34 -3.48 19.01
N LEU A 11 0.91 -3.40 17.74
CA LEU A 11 0.11 -2.29 17.23
C LEU A 11 -1.25 -2.17 17.93
N ALA A 12 -1.89 -3.29 18.30
CA ALA A 12 -3.15 -3.27 19.05
C ALA A 12 -2.98 -2.67 20.45
N GLY A 13 -1.80 -2.80 21.08
CA GLY A 13 -1.52 -2.26 22.40
C GLY A 13 -1.53 -0.73 22.47
N VAL A 14 -1.19 -0.04 21.38
CA VAL A 14 -1.16 1.44 21.32
C VAL A 14 -2.58 2.04 21.27
N ALA A 15 -3.59 1.26 20.87
CA ALA A 15 -4.95 1.76 20.65
C ALA A 15 -5.75 2.03 21.94
N PHE A 16 -5.37 1.45 23.09
CA PHE A 16 -6.20 1.46 24.31
C PHE A 16 -5.90 2.60 25.30
N ALA A 17 -5.08 3.60 24.94
CA ALA A 17 -4.61 4.63 25.88
C ALA A 17 -5.33 6.00 25.77
N HIS A 18 -6.60 6.05 25.34
CA HIS A 18 -7.32 7.33 25.20
C HIS A 18 -8.24 7.63 26.40
N ASP A 19 -7.79 8.51 27.30
CA ASP A 19 -8.47 8.85 28.58
C ASP A 19 -9.39 10.09 28.48
N GLY A 20 -10.10 10.24 27.35
CA GLY A 20 -10.97 11.40 27.13
C GLY A 20 -12.15 11.10 26.23
N GLY A 21 -13.28 11.78 26.47
CA GLY A 21 -14.40 11.80 25.53
C GLY A 21 -13.94 12.43 24.21
N MET A 22 -13.67 11.60 23.21
CA MET A 22 -13.28 12.05 21.88
C MET A 22 -14.47 12.81 21.26
N GLY A 23 -14.27 14.07 20.88
CA GLY A 23 -15.31 14.81 20.15
C GLY A 23 -15.62 14.12 18.82
N GLY A 24 -16.83 14.30 18.27
CA GLY A 24 -17.21 13.71 16.99
C GLY A 24 -16.23 14.04 15.86
N MET A 25 -15.70 15.27 15.83
CA MET A 25 -14.66 15.68 14.88
C MET A 25 -13.33 14.95 15.07
N ASP A 26 -12.89 14.74 16.31
CA ASP A 26 -11.62 14.06 16.58
C ASP A 26 -11.71 12.57 16.21
N MET A 27 -12.89 11.97 16.38
CA MET A 27 -13.17 10.60 15.96
C MET A 27 -13.10 10.45 14.44
N ILE A 28 -13.67 11.39 13.67
CA ILE A 28 -13.56 11.42 12.20
C ILE A 28 -12.10 11.53 11.77
N LYS A 29 -11.31 12.42 12.38
CA LYS A 29 -9.86 12.56 12.08
C LYS A 29 -9.12 11.25 12.33
N SER A 30 -9.32 10.64 13.50
CA SER A 30 -8.65 9.40 13.90
C SER A 30 -8.94 8.27 12.91
N TYR A 31 -10.22 8.03 12.58
CA TYR A 31 -10.60 6.98 11.63
C TYR A 31 -10.15 7.26 10.21
N SER A 32 -10.10 8.52 9.79
CA SER A 32 -9.63 8.88 8.46
C SER A 32 -8.14 8.55 8.28
N ILE A 33 -7.32 8.85 9.28
CA ILE A 33 -5.88 8.51 9.27
C ILE A 33 -5.69 6.99 9.32
N LEU A 34 -6.40 6.30 10.22
CA LEU A 34 -6.30 4.84 10.33
C LEU A 34 -6.70 4.15 9.02
N GLY A 35 -7.83 4.53 8.43
CA GLY A 35 -8.31 4.00 7.15
C GLY A 35 -7.33 4.26 6.01
N ALA A 36 -6.80 5.48 5.92
CA ALA A 36 -5.82 5.86 4.92
C ALA A 36 -4.53 5.02 5.01
N MET A 37 -3.98 4.86 6.21
CA MET A 37 -2.71 4.14 6.41
C MET A 37 -2.87 2.63 6.23
N ILE A 38 -3.96 2.04 6.73
CA ILE A 38 -4.24 0.61 6.54
C ILE A 38 -4.48 0.31 5.06
N GLY A 39 -5.30 1.12 4.39
CA GLY A 39 -5.60 0.98 2.97
C GLY A 39 -4.34 1.06 2.11
N LEU A 40 -3.50 2.07 2.34
CA LEU A 40 -2.22 2.22 1.63
C LEU A 40 -1.26 1.06 1.91
N GLY A 41 -1.19 0.59 3.16
CA GLY A 41 -0.36 -0.56 3.53
C GLY A 41 -0.76 -1.85 2.81
N ILE A 42 -2.06 -2.13 2.69
CA ILE A 42 -2.58 -3.28 1.95
C ILE A 42 -2.27 -3.16 0.45
N ALA A 43 -2.48 -1.97 -0.13
CA ALA A 43 -2.19 -1.71 -1.52
C ALA A 43 -0.70 -1.87 -1.85
N ALA A 44 0.18 -1.29 -1.01
CA ALA A 44 1.63 -1.43 -1.15
C ALA A 44 2.07 -2.90 -1.03
N PHE A 45 1.48 -3.67 -0.12
CA PHE A 45 1.77 -5.09 0.02
C PHE A 45 1.37 -5.89 -1.23
N GLY A 46 0.14 -5.68 -1.74
CA GLY A 46 -0.32 -6.30 -2.98
C GLY A 46 0.53 -5.89 -4.18
N GLY A 47 0.88 -4.61 -4.27
CA GLY A 47 1.76 -4.05 -5.30
C GLY A 47 3.14 -4.70 -5.27
N ALA A 48 3.77 -4.82 -4.10
CA ALA A 48 5.08 -5.44 -3.93
C ALA A 48 5.11 -6.90 -4.41
N ILE A 49 4.06 -7.69 -4.12
CA ILE A 49 3.94 -9.07 -4.59
C ILE A 49 3.84 -9.11 -6.12
N GLY A 50 2.95 -8.30 -6.70
CA GLY A 50 2.78 -8.22 -8.14
C GLY A 50 4.08 -7.81 -8.86
N MET A 51 4.74 -6.78 -8.34
CA MET A 51 6.00 -6.26 -8.88
C MET A 51 7.14 -7.28 -8.81
N GLY A 52 7.28 -7.97 -7.67
CA GLY A 52 8.28 -9.02 -7.51
C GLY A 52 8.12 -10.16 -8.52
N ASN A 53 6.87 -10.59 -8.75
CA ASN A 53 6.57 -11.62 -9.74
C ASN A 53 6.86 -11.17 -11.18
N ALA A 54 6.48 -9.94 -11.53
CA ALA A 54 6.74 -9.36 -12.85
C ALA A 54 8.25 -9.26 -13.13
N ALA A 55 9.03 -8.80 -12.15
CA ALA A 55 10.49 -8.74 -12.24
C ALA A 55 11.12 -10.14 -12.37
N ALA A 56 10.72 -11.11 -11.54
CA ALA A 56 11.25 -12.47 -11.59
C ALA A 56 10.98 -13.18 -12.93
N ALA A 57 9.78 -13.00 -13.49
CA ALA A 57 9.41 -13.54 -14.79
C ALA A 57 10.25 -12.91 -15.92
N THR A 58 10.50 -11.61 -15.84
CA THR A 58 11.28 -10.87 -16.83
C THR A 58 12.76 -11.27 -16.82
N ILE A 59 13.35 -11.43 -15.62
CA ILE A 59 14.73 -11.90 -15.45
C ILE A 59 14.89 -13.31 -16.02
N THR A 60 13.98 -14.22 -15.67
CA THR A 60 14.02 -15.60 -16.17
C THR A 60 13.81 -15.65 -17.69
N GLY A 61 12.89 -14.85 -18.23
CA GLY A 61 12.67 -14.73 -19.67
C GLY A 61 13.90 -14.20 -20.41
N THR A 62 14.57 -13.19 -19.84
CA THR A 62 15.79 -12.60 -20.39
C THR A 62 16.97 -13.57 -20.33
N ALA A 63 17.11 -14.34 -19.24
CA ALA A 63 18.15 -15.36 -19.11
C ALA A 63 17.99 -16.48 -20.16
N ARG A 64 16.75 -16.85 -20.51
CA ARG A 64 16.48 -17.86 -21.55
C ARG A 64 16.67 -17.33 -22.97
N ASN A 65 16.35 -16.07 -23.21
CA ASN A 65 16.48 -15.45 -24.53
C ASN A 65 17.06 -14.03 -24.42
N PRO A 66 18.39 -13.89 -24.28
CA PRO A 66 19.02 -12.58 -24.13
C PRO A 66 18.74 -11.62 -25.29
N GLY A 67 18.55 -12.15 -26.50
CA GLY A 67 18.27 -11.37 -27.71
C GLY A 67 16.95 -10.59 -27.69
N VAL A 68 15.98 -10.96 -26.84
CA VAL A 68 14.70 -10.25 -26.69
C VAL A 68 14.57 -9.51 -25.35
N GLY A 69 15.65 -9.44 -24.56
CA GLY A 69 15.64 -8.85 -23.21
C GLY A 69 15.09 -7.42 -23.16
N GLY A 70 15.46 -6.57 -24.13
CA GLY A 70 14.95 -5.20 -24.20
C GLY A 70 13.42 -5.13 -24.34
N LYS A 71 12.82 -5.98 -25.19
CA LYS A 71 11.37 -6.04 -25.37
C LYS A 71 10.67 -6.56 -24.10
N LEU A 72 11.27 -7.55 -23.43
CA LEU A 72 10.74 -8.07 -22.16
C LEU A 72 10.74 -7.01 -21.06
N LEU A 73 11.80 -6.19 -20.97
CA LEU A 73 11.84 -5.06 -20.04
C LEU A 73 10.75 -4.03 -20.33
N THR A 74 10.48 -3.71 -21.59
CA THR A 74 9.38 -2.80 -21.95
C THR A 74 8.03 -3.37 -21.48
N THR A 75 7.74 -4.65 -21.75
CA THR A 75 6.49 -5.29 -21.30
C THR A 75 6.42 -5.35 -19.78
N MET A 76 7.55 -5.61 -19.10
CA MET A 76 7.64 -5.56 -17.64
C MET A 76 7.25 -4.19 -17.11
N PHE A 77 7.81 -3.10 -17.64
CA PHE A 77 7.47 -1.75 -17.17
C PHE A 77 6.00 -1.40 -17.39
N VAL A 78 5.38 -1.87 -18.47
CA VAL A 78 3.92 -1.70 -18.66
C VAL A 78 3.13 -2.44 -17.58
N ALA A 79 3.50 -3.69 -17.26
CA ALA A 79 2.86 -4.45 -16.19
C ALA A 79 3.07 -3.80 -14.82
N MET A 80 4.30 -3.37 -14.52
CA MET A 80 4.66 -2.65 -13.29
C MET A 80 3.87 -1.34 -13.16
N ALA A 81 3.70 -0.59 -14.25
CA ALA A 81 2.92 0.64 -14.25
C ALA A 81 1.44 0.40 -13.92
N MET A 82 0.85 -0.70 -14.41
CA MET A 82 -0.54 -1.06 -14.06
C MET A 82 -0.68 -1.49 -12.61
N ILE A 83 0.30 -2.20 -12.06
CA ILE A 83 0.34 -2.58 -10.65
C ILE A 83 0.50 -1.34 -9.77
N GLU A 84 1.45 -0.47 -10.12
CA GLU A 84 1.72 0.77 -9.39
C GLU A 84 0.54 1.75 -9.45
N ALA A 85 -0.22 1.78 -10.55
CA ALA A 85 -1.41 2.62 -10.66
C ALA A 85 -2.42 2.37 -9.53
N GLN A 86 -2.62 1.11 -9.13
CA GLN A 86 -3.51 0.78 -8.02
C GLN A 86 -2.96 1.29 -6.68
N VAL A 87 -1.65 1.19 -6.47
CA VAL A 87 -0.98 1.73 -5.28
C VAL A 87 -1.12 3.26 -5.24
N ILE A 88 -0.85 3.93 -6.35
CA ILE A 88 -0.98 5.40 -6.47
C ILE A 88 -2.44 5.83 -6.27
N TYR A 89 -3.44 5.11 -6.76
CA TYR A 89 -4.84 5.43 -6.50
C TYR A 89 -5.16 5.40 -5.00
N THR A 90 -4.70 4.38 -4.28
CA THR A 90 -4.88 4.33 -2.82
C THR A 90 -4.10 5.42 -2.09
N LEU A 91 -2.90 5.78 -2.57
CA LEU A 91 -2.13 6.90 -2.04
C LEU A 91 -2.88 8.23 -2.22
N VAL A 92 -3.47 8.48 -3.39
CA VAL A 92 -4.26 9.68 -3.65
C VAL A 92 -5.47 9.75 -2.72
N PHE A 93 -6.22 8.65 -2.55
CA PHE A 93 -7.33 8.60 -1.59
C PHE A 93 -6.86 8.81 -0.15
N ALA A 94 -5.70 8.26 0.23
CA ALA A 94 -5.11 8.46 1.56
C ALA A 94 -4.75 9.93 1.82
N ILE A 95 -4.13 10.60 0.84
CA ILE A 95 -3.80 12.03 0.92
C ILE A 95 -5.08 12.87 1.04
N ILE A 96 -6.10 12.57 0.23
CA ILE A 96 -7.40 13.26 0.30
C ILE A 96 -8.03 13.06 1.68
N ALA A 97 -8.06 11.84 2.20
CA ALA A 97 -8.64 11.53 3.51
C ALA A 97 -7.95 12.26 4.68
N ILE A 98 -6.65 12.58 4.55
CA ILE A 98 -5.87 13.24 5.60
C ILE A 98 -5.89 14.76 5.45
N TYR A 99 -5.72 15.29 4.24
CA TYR A 99 -5.51 16.72 4.00
C TYR A 99 -6.70 17.45 3.38
N SER A 100 -7.65 16.73 2.77
CA SER A 100 -8.79 17.32 2.06
C SER A 100 -10.07 16.55 2.35
N ASN A 101 -10.24 16.17 3.62
CA ASN A 101 -11.36 15.36 4.07
C ASN A 101 -12.67 16.17 4.03
N PRO A 102 -13.67 15.76 3.21
CA PRO A 102 -14.93 16.49 3.09
C PRO A 102 -15.81 16.43 4.35
N PHE A 103 -15.49 15.59 5.34
CA PHE A 103 -16.23 15.48 6.59
C PHE A 103 -15.65 16.32 7.74
N LEU A 104 -14.52 17.00 7.51
CA LEU A 104 -13.86 17.87 8.50
C LEU A 104 -14.11 19.37 8.27
N SER A 105 -14.70 19.73 7.13
CA SER A 105 -15.18 21.08 6.81
C SER A 105 -16.53 21.35 7.46
#